data_AF-A0A1M5MQC2-F1
#
_entry.id   AF-A0A1M5MQC2-F1
#
_cell.length_a   1.000
_cell.length_b   1.000
_cell.length_c   1.000
_cell.angle_alpha   90.00
_cell.angle_beta   90.00
_cell.angle_gamma   90.00
#
_symmetry.space_group_name_H-M   'P 1'
#
loop_
_entity.id
_entity.type
_entity.pdbx_description
1 polymer ?
#
loop_
_entity_poly.entity_id
_entity_poly.type
_entity_poly.pdbx_seq_one_letter_code
_entity_poly.pdbx_strand_id
1 'polypeptide(L)'
;MLLKFKAWPFIQAFTCLASSAAAEVCDKVRPRWSPNDGVVDQFGELYFFFTSPFGLVLIAVLALAIYFRKRWLSWSAAALFGMTAVLNVAGVLWPSDGVALAAIAEGCRAWPVLNVIVLVLTIIFLIQYSKPRKTERLNTVDLVGDGDDVDLLEAIERAFDLKLTDDEASDLETIGEPYDLVKAKAKSNPDFDPVWELVCQIVRENSMTRDPIDRDTTFFPEHAQERK
;
A
#
# COMPACT_ATOMS: atom_id res chain seq x y z
N MET A 1 45.47 44.62 14.37
CA MET A 1 46.58 44.42 13.42
C MET A 1 46.83 42.92 13.28
N LEU A 2 46.31 42.35 12.19
CA LEU A 2 46.71 41.09 11.50
C LEU A 2 46.87 39.79 12.31
N LEU A 3 45.77 39.04 12.46
CA LEU A 3 45.81 37.57 12.60
C LEU A 3 45.75 36.96 11.20
N LYS A 4 46.83 36.28 10.81
CA LYS A 4 47.02 35.65 9.50
C LYS A 4 46.17 34.38 9.38
N PHE A 5 45.23 34.37 8.43
CA PHE A 5 44.62 33.14 7.92
C PHE A 5 45.68 32.31 7.19
N LYS A 6 46.00 31.12 7.69
CA LYS A 6 46.87 30.16 7.02
C LYS A 6 45.98 29.20 6.22
N ALA A 7 45.91 29.47 4.92
CA ALA A 7 45.21 28.63 3.96
C ALA A 7 45.91 27.27 3.78
N TRP A 8 45.06 26.29 3.51
CA TRP A 8 45.24 24.87 3.25
C TRP A 8 46.28 24.55 2.16
N PRO A 9 47.04 23.44 2.29
CA PRO A 9 47.16 22.53 1.15
C PRO A 9 47.20 21.05 1.59
N PHE A 10 46.05 20.46 1.88
CA PHE A 10 45.79 19.03 1.69
C PHE A 10 44.96 18.87 0.42
N ILE A 11 45.63 18.81 -0.73
CA ILE A 11 45.06 18.35 -1.99
C ILE A 11 45.91 17.19 -2.49
N GLN A 12 45.22 16.06 -2.70
CA GLN A 12 45.51 14.96 -3.63
C GLN A 12 46.85 14.21 -3.50
N ALA A 13 46.75 13.03 -2.90
CA ALA A 13 47.17 11.78 -3.54
C ALA A 13 46.67 10.58 -2.72
N PHE A 14 45.35 10.32 -2.75
CA PHE A 14 44.85 8.97 -2.49
C PHE A 14 44.65 8.32 -3.85
N THR A 15 45.75 7.96 -4.49
CA THR A 15 45.72 6.99 -5.59
C THR A 15 45.15 5.71 -5.02
N CYS A 16 43.86 5.47 -5.31
CA CYS A 16 43.22 4.18 -5.15
C CYS A 16 44.04 3.14 -5.90
N LEU A 17 44.91 2.45 -5.18
CA LEU A 17 45.38 1.13 -5.58
C LEU A 17 44.18 0.19 -5.44
N ALA A 18 43.27 0.26 -6.42
CA ALA A 18 42.48 -0.91 -6.80
C ALA A 18 43.49 -1.92 -7.35
N SER A 19 44.17 -2.61 -6.44
CA SER A 19 45.13 -3.65 -6.79
C SER A 19 44.39 -4.70 -7.60
N SER A 20 44.94 -5.05 -8.75
CA SER A 20 44.49 -6.14 -9.61
C SER A 20 44.36 -7.51 -8.93
N ALA A 21 44.83 -7.64 -7.68
CA ALA A 21 44.64 -8.81 -6.82
C ALA A 21 43.28 -8.84 -6.09
N ALA A 22 42.50 -7.76 -6.15
CA ALA A 22 41.16 -7.62 -5.57
C ALA A 22 40.10 -7.53 -6.67
N ALA A 23 40.26 -8.25 -7.78
CA ALA A 23 39.24 -8.39 -8.81
C ALA A 23 38.72 -9.83 -8.93
N GLU A 24 39.34 -10.77 -8.22
CA GLU A 24 39.04 -12.19 -8.35
C GLU A 24 37.62 -12.54 -7.87
N VAL A 25 37.10 -11.83 -6.85
CA VAL A 25 35.76 -12.10 -6.31
C VAL A 25 34.70 -11.51 -7.23
N CYS A 26 34.86 -10.26 -7.64
CA CYS A 26 33.94 -9.62 -8.56
C CYS A 26 33.85 -10.32 -9.92
N ASP A 27 34.94 -10.91 -10.43
CA ASP A 27 34.93 -11.74 -11.64
C ASP A 27 34.01 -12.97 -11.53
N LYS A 28 33.79 -13.49 -10.32
CA LYS A 28 32.88 -14.63 -10.07
C LYS A 28 31.44 -14.19 -9.81
N VAL A 29 31.27 -13.12 -9.02
CA VAL A 29 29.95 -12.64 -8.60
C VAL A 29 29.25 -11.88 -9.73
N ARG A 30 30.01 -11.08 -10.49
CA ARG A 30 29.47 -10.21 -11.55
C ARG A 30 30.42 -10.16 -12.75
N PRO A 31 30.49 -11.23 -13.57
CA PRO A 31 31.52 -11.39 -14.62
C PRO A 31 31.54 -10.32 -15.72
N ARG A 32 30.52 -9.46 -15.79
CA ARG A 32 30.42 -8.37 -16.76
C ARG A 32 30.81 -7.00 -16.20
N TRP A 33 31.11 -6.92 -14.91
CA TRP A 33 31.56 -5.68 -14.27
C TRP A 33 33.08 -5.58 -14.33
N SER A 34 33.57 -4.38 -14.60
CA SER A 34 34.98 -4.04 -14.56
C SER A 34 35.21 -2.83 -13.65
N PRO A 35 36.43 -2.65 -13.09
CA PRO A 35 36.74 -1.48 -12.28
C PRO A 35 36.51 -0.14 -13.00
N ASN A 36 36.54 -0.14 -14.34
CA ASN A 36 36.29 1.04 -15.16
C ASN A 36 34.80 1.46 -15.19
N ASP A 37 33.88 0.53 -14.87
CA ASP A 37 32.44 0.82 -14.77
C ASP A 37 32.09 1.59 -13.48
N GLY A 38 33.05 1.71 -12.56
CA GLY A 38 32.90 2.40 -11.29
C GLY A 38 32.22 1.54 -10.21
N VAL A 39 32.09 2.13 -9.02
CA VAL A 39 31.43 1.48 -7.88
C VAL A 39 29.93 1.37 -8.14
N VAL A 40 29.38 0.17 -7.95
CA VAL A 40 27.95 -0.06 -8.07
C VAL A 40 27.23 0.65 -6.92
N ASP A 41 26.23 1.45 -7.26
CA ASP A 41 25.40 2.16 -6.31
C ASP A 41 24.21 1.31 -5.84
N GLN A 42 23.44 1.84 -4.89
CA GLN A 42 22.29 1.12 -4.34
C GLN A 42 21.18 0.88 -5.38
N PHE A 43 21.02 1.76 -6.38
CA PHE A 43 20.06 1.56 -7.46
C PHE A 43 20.50 0.47 -8.42
N GLY A 44 21.79 0.37 -8.73
CA GLY A 44 22.35 -0.71 -9.54
C GLY A 44 22.15 -2.08 -8.90
N GLU A 45 22.28 -2.19 -7.57
CA GLU A 45 21.93 -3.41 -6.83
C GLU A 45 20.43 -3.71 -6.84
N LEU A 46 19.59 -2.69 -6.71
CA LEU A 46 18.13 -2.85 -6.77
C LEU A 46 17.68 -3.35 -8.14
N TYR A 47 18.18 -2.71 -9.19
CA TYR A 47 17.91 -3.10 -10.57
C TYR A 47 18.38 -4.53 -10.84
N PHE A 48 19.60 -4.86 -10.45
CA PHE A 48 20.13 -6.22 -10.61
C PHE A 48 19.31 -7.27 -9.86
N PHE A 49 18.89 -6.95 -8.63
CA PHE A 49 18.05 -7.84 -7.83
C PHE A 49 16.69 -8.10 -8.51
N PHE A 50 15.98 -7.06 -8.93
CA PHE A 50 14.65 -7.20 -9.53
C PHE A 50 14.65 -7.72 -10.98
N THR A 51 15.78 -7.63 -11.68
CA THR A 51 15.96 -8.25 -13.01
C THR A 51 16.49 -9.68 -12.95
N SER A 52 16.92 -10.15 -11.78
CA SER A 52 17.29 -11.55 -11.57
C SER A 52 16.07 -12.48 -11.69
N PRO A 53 16.23 -13.77 -12.03
CA PRO A 53 15.12 -14.72 -12.07
C PRO A 53 14.31 -14.76 -10.77
N PHE A 54 14.99 -14.64 -9.62
CA PHE A 54 14.35 -14.61 -8.31
C PHE A 54 13.53 -13.32 -8.10
N GLY A 55 14.09 -12.16 -8.46
CA GLY A 55 13.38 -10.88 -8.40
C GLY A 55 12.13 -10.85 -9.30
N LEU A 56 12.23 -11.41 -10.50
CA LEU A 56 11.09 -11.55 -11.41
C LEU A 56 9.98 -12.43 -10.85
N VAL A 57 10.33 -13.53 -10.17
CA VAL A 57 9.35 -14.38 -9.46
C VAL A 57 8.65 -13.59 -8.36
N LEU A 58 9.37 -12.77 -7.58
CA LEU A 58 8.76 -11.92 -6.55
C LEU A 58 7.79 -10.89 -7.15
N ILE A 59 8.16 -10.25 -8.26
CA ILE A 59 7.27 -9.32 -8.97
C ILE A 59 6.02 -10.05 -9.47
N ALA A 60 6.16 -11.25 -10.02
CA ALA A 60 5.02 -12.05 -10.47
C ALA A 60 4.09 -12.43 -9.29
N VAL A 61 4.65 -12.84 -8.15
CA VAL A 61 3.87 -13.15 -6.94
C VAL A 61 3.14 -11.91 -6.43
N LEU A 62 3.78 -10.74 -6.42
CA LEU A 62 3.14 -9.47 -6.07
C LEU A 62 1.97 -9.15 -7.01
N ALA A 63 2.17 -9.29 -8.32
CA ALA A 63 1.12 -9.07 -9.31
C ALA A 63 -0.06 -10.04 -9.12
N LEU A 64 0.21 -11.32 -8.85
CA LEU A 64 -0.83 -12.32 -8.58
C LEU A 64 -1.58 -12.02 -7.28
N ALA A 65 -0.88 -11.58 -6.22
CA ALA A 65 -1.49 -11.18 -4.96
C ALA A 65 -2.46 -10.00 -5.15
N ILE A 66 -2.06 -8.99 -5.93
CA ILE A 66 -2.89 -7.84 -6.26
C ILE A 66 -4.06 -8.24 -7.17
N TYR A 67 -3.83 -9.13 -8.14
CA TYR A 67 -4.85 -9.55 -9.10
C TYR A 67 -5.98 -10.36 -8.45
N PHE A 68 -5.64 -11.40 -7.66
CA PHE A 68 -6.66 -12.27 -7.07
C PHE A 68 -7.32 -11.68 -5.82
N ARG A 69 -6.72 -10.67 -5.19
CA ARG A 69 -7.21 -10.01 -3.97
C ARG A 69 -7.61 -10.98 -2.85
N LYS A 70 -6.98 -12.15 -2.80
CA LYS A 70 -7.24 -13.14 -1.75
C LYS A 70 -6.35 -12.85 -0.56
N ARG A 71 -6.95 -12.71 0.62
CA ARG A 71 -6.23 -12.42 1.86
C ARG A 71 -5.08 -13.38 2.10
N TRP A 72 -5.32 -14.70 2.02
CA TRP A 72 -4.27 -15.69 2.24
C TRP A 72 -3.08 -15.52 1.27
N LEU A 73 -3.33 -15.17 0.02
CA LEU A 73 -2.30 -14.95 -0.99
C LEU A 73 -1.45 -13.73 -0.66
N SER A 74 -2.06 -12.63 -0.21
CA SER A 74 -1.32 -11.42 0.23
C SER A 74 -0.44 -11.70 1.45
N TRP A 75 -0.90 -12.52 2.40
CA TRP A 75 -0.11 -12.90 3.58
C TRP A 75 1.05 -13.83 3.23
N SER A 76 0.82 -14.82 2.36
CA SER A 76 1.89 -15.68 1.83
C SER A 76 2.92 -14.88 1.04
N ALA A 77 2.49 -13.93 0.21
CA ALA A 77 3.39 -13.02 -0.49
C ALA A 77 4.19 -12.17 0.51
N ALA A 78 3.55 -11.53 1.48
CA ALA A 78 4.23 -10.74 2.50
C ALA A 78 5.29 -11.57 3.27
N ALA A 79 4.99 -12.81 3.61
CA ALA A 79 5.95 -13.72 4.24
C ALA A 79 7.15 -14.03 3.33
N LEU A 80 6.93 -14.25 2.03
CA LEU A 80 8.00 -14.49 1.06
C LEU A 80 8.91 -13.26 0.88
N PHE A 81 8.32 -12.06 0.78
CA PHE A 81 9.06 -10.79 0.74
C PHE A 81 9.84 -10.56 2.05
N GLY A 82 9.24 -10.89 3.21
CA GLY A 82 9.88 -10.80 4.51
C GLY A 82 11.07 -11.74 4.65
N MET A 83 10.90 -13.02 4.27
CA MET A 83 11.99 -14.00 4.24
C MET A 83 13.13 -13.52 3.35
N THR A 84 12.80 -12.98 2.17
CA THR A 84 13.80 -12.42 1.25
C THR A 84 14.58 -11.26 1.86
N ALA A 85 13.90 -10.34 2.54
CA ALA A 85 14.56 -9.21 3.22
C ALA A 85 15.51 -9.71 4.31
N VAL A 86 15.08 -10.69 5.11
CA VAL A 86 15.91 -11.31 6.15
C VAL A 86 17.14 -11.98 5.53
N LEU A 87 16.98 -12.75 4.45
CA LEU A 87 18.10 -13.41 3.78
C LEU A 87 19.11 -12.40 3.20
N ASN A 88 18.64 -11.27 2.65
CA ASN A 88 19.52 -10.20 2.15
C ASN A 88 20.34 -9.57 3.27
N VAL A 89 19.72 -9.32 4.42
CA VAL A 89 20.42 -8.77 5.60
C VAL A 89 21.37 -9.81 6.20
N ALA A 90 20.92 -11.05 6.37
CA ALA A 90 21.71 -12.14 6.93
C ALA A 90 22.96 -12.44 6.10
N GLY A 91 22.86 -12.38 4.76
CA GLY A 91 24.00 -12.60 3.87
C GLY A 91 25.14 -11.58 4.03
N VAL A 92 24.85 -10.39 4.58
CA VAL A 92 25.87 -9.36 4.84
C VAL A 92 26.33 -9.38 6.30
N LEU A 93 25.40 -9.59 7.25
CA LEU A 93 25.72 -9.62 8.68
C LEU A 93 26.39 -10.92 9.14
N TRP A 94 26.09 -12.04 8.48
CA TRP A 94 26.61 -13.37 8.80
C TRP A 94 27.30 -14.00 7.57
N PRO A 95 28.39 -13.38 7.06
CA PRO A 95 29.06 -13.86 5.87
C PRO A 95 29.70 -15.24 6.13
N SER A 96 29.30 -16.27 5.38
CA SER A 96 29.83 -17.62 5.58
C SER A 96 31.26 -17.80 5.06
N ASP A 97 31.62 -17.03 4.03
CA ASP A 97 32.83 -17.17 3.22
C ASP A 97 33.56 -15.83 2.99
N GLY A 98 33.07 -14.74 3.58
CA GLY A 98 33.63 -13.39 3.42
C GLY A 98 33.47 -12.78 2.02
N VAL A 99 32.93 -13.54 1.06
CA VAL A 99 32.78 -13.15 -0.35
C VAL A 99 31.91 -11.91 -0.50
N ALA A 100 30.83 -11.81 0.28
CA ALA A 100 29.95 -10.65 0.25
C ALA A 100 30.65 -9.35 0.70
N LEU A 101 31.48 -9.42 1.74
CA LEU A 101 32.23 -8.26 2.24
C LEU A 101 33.37 -7.89 1.28
N ALA A 102 34.06 -8.87 0.70
CA ALA A 102 35.08 -8.65 -0.33
C ALA A 102 34.48 -7.97 -1.57
N ALA A 103 33.36 -8.47 -2.10
CA ALA A 103 32.67 -7.87 -3.25
C ALA A 103 32.20 -6.43 -2.99
N ILE A 104 31.81 -6.12 -1.74
CA ILE A 104 31.45 -4.75 -1.33
C ILE A 104 32.69 -3.85 -1.24
N ALA A 105 33.80 -4.38 -0.71
CA ALA A 105 35.06 -3.63 -0.62
C ALA A 105 35.66 -3.35 -2.01
N GLU A 106 35.52 -4.28 -2.95
CA GLU A 106 35.92 -4.15 -4.36
C GLU A 106 34.98 -3.21 -5.14
N GLY A 107 33.75 -3.00 -4.66
CA GLY A 107 32.79 -2.05 -5.21
C GLY A 107 31.89 -2.61 -6.31
N CYS A 108 31.98 -3.90 -6.66
CA CYS A 108 31.06 -4.51 -7.61
C CYS A 108 29.70 -4.85 -7.02
N ARG A 109 29.53 -4.70 -5.70
CA ARG A 109 28.27 -4.88 -4.98
C ARG A 109 28.07 -3.74 -3.99
N ALA A 110 26.88 -3.15 -3.95
CA ALA A 110 26.52 -2.17 -2.91
C ALA A 110 25.92 -2.85 -1.67
N TRP A 111 25.84 -2.09 -0.57
CA TRP A 111 25.04 -2.51 0.59
C TRP A 111 23.55 -2.60 0.23
N PRO A 112 22.83 -3.66 0.63
CA PRO A 112 21.46 -3.94 0.18
C PRO A 112 20.38 -3.08 0.86
N VAL A 113 20.73 -1.88 1.36
CA VAL A 113 19.84 -1.04 2.16
C VAL A 113 18.58 -0.68 1.39
N LEU A 114 18.72 -0.20 0.15
CA LEU A 114 17.58 0.19 -0.68
C LEU A 114 16.67 -1.01 -1.01
N ASN A 115 17.26 -2.18 -1.30
CA ASN A 115 16.51 -3.41 -1.56
C ASN A 115 15.67 -3.78 -0.35
N VAL A 116 16.25 -3.76 0.85
CA VAL A 116 15.54 -4.07 2.10
C VAL A 116 14.41 -3.07 2.34
N ILE A 117 14.63 -1.77 2.11
CA ILE A 117 13.59 -0.75 2.23
C ILE A 117 12.41 -1.05 1.29
N VAL A 118 12.68 -1.32 0.01
CA VAL A 118 11.62 -1.63 -0.97
C VAL A 118 10.84 -2.89 -0.58
N LEU A 119 11.53 -3.94 -0.11
CA LEU A 119 10.89 -5.17 0.36
C LEU A 119 10.00 -4.90 1.58
N VAL A 120 10.47 -4.12 2.56
CA VAL A 120 9.69 -3.76 3.76
C VAL A 120 8.47 -2.91 3.41
N LEU A 121 8.61 -1.92 2.54
CA LEU A 121 7.48 -1.12 2.07
C LEU A 121 6.45 -1.98 1.33
N THR A 122 6.90 -2.94 0.53
CA THR A 122 6.02 -3.88 -0.16
C THR A 122 5.26 -4.78 0.84
N ILE A 123 5.90 -5.22 1.92
CA ILE A 123 5.25 -5.98 2.99
C ILE A 123 4.15 -5.15 3.66
N ILE A 124 4.47 -3.90 4.03
CA ILE A 124 3.49 -2.98 4.63
C ILE A 124 2.31 -2.77 3.69
N PHE A 125 2.59 -2.50 2.41
CA PHE A 125 1.57 -2.37 1.38
C PHE A 125 0.67 -3.60 1.29
N LEU A 126 1.25 -4.81 1.20
CA LEU A 126 0.48 -6.06 1.11
C LEU A 126 -0.39 -6.31 2.36
N ILE A 127 0.14 -6.03 3.55
CA ILE A 127 -0.61 -6.18 4.81
C ILE A 127 -1.79 -5.21 4.83
N GLN A 128 -1.56 -3.93 4.52
CA GLN A 128 -2.61 -2.92 4.47
C GLN A 128 -3.67 -3.23 3.42
N TYR A 129 -3.24 -3.63 2.21
CA TYR A 129 -4.11 -4.03 1.11
C TYR A 129 -4.96 -5.26 1.43
N SER A 130 -4.47 -6.15 2.31
CA SER A 130 -5.18 -7.37 2.71
C SER A 130 -6.22 -7.18 3.82
N LYS A 131 -6.32 -5.98 4.40
CA LYS A 131 -7.30 -5.71 5.46
C LYS A 131 -8.71 -5.69 4.85
N PRO A 132 -9.68 -6.44 5.40
CA PRO A 132 -11.06 -6.33 4.95
C PRO A 132 -11.55 -4.90 5.18
N ARG A 133 -12.36 -4.38 4.24
CA ARG A 133 -12.99 -3.07 4.42
C ARG A 133 -13.99 -3.15 5.57
N LYS A 134 -14.21 -2.06 6.31
CA LYS A 134 -15.21 -2.05 7.40
C LYS A 134 -16.59 -2.45 6.87
N THR A 135 -16.96 -1.94 5.69
CA THR A 135 -18.22 -2.21 4.98
C THR A 135 -18.42 -3.68 4.57
N GLU A 136 -17.33 -4.44 4.42
CA GLU A 136 -17.36 -5.87 4.09
C GLU A 136 -17.64 -6.71 5.34
N ARG A 137 -17.11 -6.30 6.49
CA ARG A 137 -17.24 -7.02 7.76
C ARG A 137 -18.48 -6.62 8.55
N LEU A 138 -18.81 -5.33 8.52
CA LEU A 138 -19.88 -4.71 9.29
C LEU A 138 -20.99 -4.25 8.35
N ASN A 139 -22.22 -4.24 8.85
CA ASN A 139 -23.37 -3.75 8.11
C ASN A 139 -23.45 -2.23 8.15
N THR A 140 -22.46 -1.56 7.55
CA THR A 140 -22.35 -0.10 7.53
C THR A 140 -21.84 0.40 6.20
N VAL A 141 -22.17 1.66 5.91
CA VAL A 141 -21.63 2.42 4.76
C VAL A 141 -20.47 3.35 5.15
N ASP A 142 -20.13 3.47 6.44
CA ASP A 142 -18.98 4.24 6.96
C ASP A 142 -18.93 5.69 6.42
N LEU A 143 -20.08 6.37 6.39
CA LEU A 143 -20.26 7.73 5.84
C LEU A 143 -20.02 8.86 6.87
N VAL A 144 -19.41 8.54 8.02
CA VAL A 144 -19.37 9.46 9.16
C VAL A 144 -18.08 10.24 9.23
N GLY A 145 -18.20 11.56 9.35
CA GLY A 145 -17.12 12.45 9.82
C GLY A 145 -16.44 13.29 8.75
N ASP A 146 -16.69 13.03 7.47
CA ASP A 146 -16.21 13.82 6.33
C ASP A 146 -17.29 14.68 5.66
N GLY A 147 -18.56 14.53 6.05
CA GLY A 147 -19.70 15.27 5.50
C GLY A 147 -20.42 14.55 4.36
N ASP A 148 -19.97 13.35 3.99
CA ASP A 148 -20.60 12.53 2.93
C ASP A 148 -22.02 12.07 3.35
N ASP A 149 -22.31 12.02 4.65
CA ASP A 149 -23.64 11.80 5.21
C ASP A 149 -24.61 12.94 4.89
N VAL A 150 -24.15 14.19 4.96
CA VAL A 150 -24.95 15.37 4.59
C VAL A 150 -25.19 15.41 3.08
N ASP A 151 -24.14 15.18 2.28
CA ASP A 151 -24.23 15.16 0.82
C ASP A 151 -25.19 14.06 0.33
N LEU A 152 -25.19 12.91 1.01
CA LEU A 152 -26.14 11.83 0.76
C LEU A 152 -27.59 12.29 1.00
N LEU A 153 -27.87 12.91 2.14
CA LEU A 153 -29.23 13.36 2.46
C LEU A 153 -29.69 14.44 1.47
N GLU A 154 -28.82 15.37 1.09
CA GLU A 154 -29.13 16.37 0.06
C GLU A 154 -29.41 15.71 -1.31
N ALA A 155 -28.66 14.66 -1.66
CA ALA A 155 -28.90 13.90 -2.88
C ALA A 155 -30.26 13.19 -2.86
N ILE A 156 -30.69 12.66 -1.72
CA ILE A 156 -32.02 12.06 -1.54
C ILE A 156 -33.11 13.13 -1.66
N GLU A 157 -32.96 14.27 -0.97
CA GLU A 157 -33.89 15.41 -1.07
C GLU A 157 -34.08 15.85 -2.53
N ARG A 158 -32.96 16.01 -3.25
CA ARG A 158 -32.95 16.42 -4.65
C ARG A 158 -33.59 15.38 -5.58
N ALA A 159 -33.36 14.10 -5.32
CA ALA A 159 -33.89 13.02 -6.16
C ALA A 159 -35.41 12.86 -6.04
N PHE A 160 -35.97 13.11 -4.85
CA PHE A 160 -37.39 12.93 -4.57
C PHE A 160 -38.19 14.23 -4.45
N ASP A 161 -37.56 15.39 -4.69
CA ASP A 161 -38.15 16.73 -4.55
C ASP A 161 -38.84 16.92 -3.19
N LEU A 162 -38.13 16.52 -2.13
CA LEU A 162 -38.59 16.60 -0.75
C LEU A 162 -37.60 17.36 0.12
N LYS A 163 -38.07 17.78 1.29
CA LYS A 163 -37.24 18.42 2.31
C LYS A 163 -37.34 17.64 3.62
N LEU A 164 -36.19 17.26 4.15
CA LEU A 164 -36.00 16.69 5.46
C LEU A 164 -35.72 17.84 6.44
N THR A 165 -36.32 17.77 7.63
CA THR A 165 -36.00 18.72 8.69
C THR A 165 -34.75 18.28 9.43
N ASP A 166 -34.02 19.22 10.04
CA ASP A 166 -32.83 18.89 10.84
C ASP A 166 -33.11 17.83 11.91
N ASP A 167 -34.28 17.90 12.56
CA ASP A 167 -34.75 16.91 13.54
C ASP A 167 -35.00 15.52 12.92
N GLU A 168 -35.47 15.47 11.67
CA GLU A 168 -35.69 14.19 10.96
C GLU A 168 -34.35 13.59 10.53
N ALA A 169 -33.40 14.43 10.14
CA ALA A 169 -32.07 14.02 9.70
C ALA A 169 -31.19 13.55 10.87
N SER A 170 -31.33 14.17 12.05
CA SER A 170 -30.54 13.78 13.24
C SER A 170 -30.89 12.40 13.78
N ASP A 171 -32.10 11.93 13.52
CA ASP A 171 -32.61 10.65 14.01
C ASP A 171 -32.30 9.47 13.05
N LEU A 172 -31.62 9.73 11.93
CA LEU A 172 -31.29 8.71 10.93
C LEU A 172 -30.01 7.94 11.31
N GLU A 173 -30.16 6.69 11.72
CA GLU A 173 -29.06 5.77 12.01
C GLU A 173 -28.84 4.72 10.91
N THR A 174 -29.92 4.32 10.23
CA THR A 174 -29.93 3.23 9.24
C THR A 174 -30.37 3.69 7.85
N ILE A 175 -30.01 2.96 6.78
CA ILE A 175 -30.49 3.23 5.42
C ILE A 175 -32.02 3.00 5.30
N GLY A 176 -32.59 2.17 6.17
CA GLY A 176 -34.02 1.90 6.20
C GLY A 176 -34.88 3.12 6.55
N GLU A 177 -34.40 4.00 7.43
CA GLU A 177 -35.13 5.16 7.94
C GLU A 177 -35.30 6.28 6.90
N PRO A 178 -34.27 6.72 6.13
CA PRO A 178 -34.45 7.65 5.03
C PRO A 178 -35.46 7.11 4.01
N TYR A 179 -35.40 5.81 3.71
CA TYR A 179 -36.37 5.18 2.82
C TYR A 179 -37.80 5.26 3.37
N ASP A 180 -38.01 4.99 4.66
CA ASP A 180 -39.33 5.08 5.29
C ASP A 180 -39.86 6.52 5.28
N LEU A 181 -39.00 7.50 5.55
CA LEU A 181 -39.33 8.92 5.46
C LEU A 181 -39.73 9.33 4.04
N VAL A 182 -38.93 8.95 3.05
CA VAL A 182 -39.22 9.24 1.63
C VAL A 182 -40.55 8.61 1.24
N LYS A 183 -40.78 7.35 1.62
CA LYS A 183 -42.03 6.63 1.31
C LYS A 183 -43.24 7.27 1.97
N ALA A 184 -43.12 7.70 3.23
CA ALA A 184 -44.18 8.40 3.95
C ALA A 184 -44.54 9.73 3.29
N LYS A 185 -43.54 10.48 2.80
CA LYS A 185 -43.75 11.77 2.11
C LYS A 185 -44.21 11.62 0.65
N ALA A 186 -43.76 10.58 -0.06
CA ALA A 186 -44.01 10.37 -1.49
C ALA A 186 -45.40 9.76 -1.83
N LYS A 187 -46.19 9.31 -0.85
CA LYS A 187 -47.56 8.76 -1.04
C LYS A 187 -47.68 7.72 -2.17
N SER A 188 -46.69 6.84 -2.34
CA SER A 188 -46.64 5.82 -3.41
C SER A 188 -47.12 4.44 -2.91
N ASN A 189 -47.95 3.74 -3.70
CA ASN A 189 -48.60 2.45 -3.37
C ASN A 189 -47.90 1.27 -4.11
N PRO A 190 -47.94 0.02 -3.56
CA PRO A 190 -46.91 -0.98 -3.72
C PRO A 190 -47.18 -1.99 -4.85
N ASP A 191 -46.14 -2.31 -5.61
CA ASP A 191 -45.90 -3.62 -6.23
C ASP A 191 -44.45 -3.69 -6.74
N PHE A 192 -43.89 -2.55 -7.13
CA PHE A 192 -42.47 -2.30 -7.33
C PHE A 192 -42.08 -1.10 -6.46
N ASP A 193 -40.99 -1.19 -5.71
CA ASP A 193 -40.52 -0.09 -4.87
C ASP A 193 -39.30 0.59 -5.50
N PRO A 194 -39.49 1.48 -6.50
CA PRO A 194 -38.39 2.20 -7.13
C PRO A 194 -37.66 3.12 -6.14
N VAL A 195 -38.28 3.43 -4.99
CA VAL A 195 -37.71 4.29 -3.96
C VAL A 195 -36.53 3.58 -3.30
N TRP A 196 -36.68 2.30 -2.94
CA TRP A 196 -35.60 1.54 -2.31
C TRP A 196 -34.37 1.40 -3.21
N GLU A 197 -34.57 1.03 -4.48
CA GLU A 197 -33.47 0.88 -5.44
C GLU A 197 -32.75 2.21 -5.68
N LEU A 198 -33.49 3.32 -5.78
CA LEU A 198 -32.90 4.64 -5.98
C LEU A 198 -32.13 5.12 -4.73
N VAL A 199 -32.66 4.90 -3.52
CA VAL A 199 -31.94 5.19 -2.28
C VAL A 199 -30.65 4.36 -2.22
N CYS A 200 -30.72 3.07 -2.50
CA CYS A 200 -29.53 2.20 -2.56
C CYS A 200 -28.52 2.66 -3.62
N GLN A 201 -28.98 3.16 -4.77
CA GLN A 201 -28.09 3.72 -5.79
C GLN A 201 -27.39 5.00 -5.28
N ILE A 202 -28.13 5.95 -4.72
CA ILE A 202 -27.58 7.19 -4.15
C ILE A 202 -26.56 6.87 -3.05
N VAL A 203 -26.87 5.92 -2.18
CA VAL A 203 -25.95 5.45 -1.13
C VAL A 203 -24.66 4.87 -1.72
N ARG A 204 -24.73 4.09 -2.80
CA ARG A 204 -23.53 3.54 -3.45
C ARG A 204 -22.68 4.62 -4.14
N GLU A 205 -23.32 5.63 -4.71
CA GLU A 205 -22.63 6.73 -5.37
C GLU A 205 -21.84 7.58 -4.36
N ASN A 206 -22.40 7.83 -3.18
CA ASN A 206 -21.75 8.61 -2.12
C ASN A 206 -20.74 7.78 -1.31
N SER A 207 -21.11 6.58 -0.85
CA SER A 207 -20.20 5.74 -0.02
C SER A 207 -19.13 4.99 -0.81
N MET A 208 -19.25 4.92 -2.14
CA MET A 208 -18.48 4.04 -3.01
C MET A 208 -18.51 2.55 -2.59
N THR A 209 -19.47 2.16 -1.74
CA THR A 209 -19.57 0.78 -1.26
C THR A 209 -20.01 -0.14 -2.40
N ARG A 210 -19.46 -1.35 -2.39
CA ARG A 210 -19.86 -2.43 -3.32
C ARG A 210 -20.55 -3.57 -2.59
N ASP A 211 -20.69 -3.42 -1.28
CA ASP A 211 -21.19 -4.46 -0.40
C ASP A 211 -22.73 -4.40 -0.39
N PRO A 212 -23.43 -5.50 -0.01
CA PRO A 212 -24.89 -5.51 0.01
C PRO A 212 -25.45 -4.40 0.91
N ILE A 213 -26.52 -3.74 0.50
CA ILE A 213 -27.20 -2.74 1.34
C ILE A 213 -28.56 -3.33 1.70
N ASP A 214 -28.83 -3.42 2.99
CA ASP A 214 -30.11 -3.82 3.56
C ASP A 214 -30.67 -2.67 4.42
N ARG A 215 -31.88 -2.86 4.96
CA ARG A 215 -32.55 -1.82 5.74
C ARG A 215 -31.86 -1.55 7.07
N ASP A 216 -31.16 -2.55 7.61
CA ASP A 216 -30.44 -2.49 8.88
C ASP A 216 -29.00 -1.98 8.71
N THR A 217 -28.58 -1.66 7.47
CA THR A 217 -27.25 -1.11 7.18
C THR A 217 -27.16 0.28 7.82
N THR A 218 -26.16 0.51 8.65
CA THR A 218 -26.01 1.77 9.40
C THR A 218 -25.14 2.78 8.66
N PHE A 219 -25.41 4.07 8.86
CA PHE A 219 -24.45 5.13 8.53
C PHE A 219 -23.22 5.03 9.42
N PHE A 220 -23.45 4.72 10.70
CA PHE A 220 -22.47 4.71 11.77
C PHE A 220 -21.81 3.34 11.94
N PRO A 221 -20.48 3.23 11.81
CA PRO A 221 -19.75 1.99 12.08
C PRO A 221 -19.89 1.54 13.53
N GLU A 222 -20.12 2.47 14.46
CA GLU A 222 -20.23 2.22 15.89
C GLU A 222 -21.51 1.44 16.24
N HIS A 223 -22.57 1.62 15.45
CA HIS A 223 -23.85 0.90 15.63
C HIS A 223 -23.95 -0.33 14.71
N ALA A 224 -22.93 -0.57 13.89
CA ALA A 224 -22.95 -1.61 12.88
C ALA A 224 -22.77 -3.01 13.47
N GLN A 225 -23.54 -3.97 12.96
CA GLN A 225 -23.42 -5.38 13.34
C GLN A 225 -22.50 -6.14 12.38
N GLU A 226 -21.89 -7.25 12.82
CA GLU A 226 -21.15 -8.13 11.91
C GLU A 226 -22.10 -8.78 10.90
N ARG A 227 -21.74 -8.72 9.61
CA ARG A 227 -22.46 -9.42 8.55
C ARG A 227 -22.24 -10.94 8.70
N LYS A 228 -23.33 -11.70 8.69
CA LYS A 228 -23.33 -13.17 8.78
C LYS A 228 -22.99 -13.83 7.45
#